data_AF-A0A1E3AYJ9-F1
#
_entry.id   AF-A0A1E3AYJ9-F1
#
_cell.length_a   1.000
_cell.length_b   1.000
_cell.length_c   1.000
_cell.angle_alpha   90.00
_cell.angle_beta   90.00
_cell.angle_gamma   90.00
#
_symmetry.space_group_name_H-M   'P 1'
#
loop_
_entity.id
_entity.type
_entity.pdbx_description
1 polymer ?
#
loop_
_entity_poly.entity_id
_entity_poly.type
_entity_poly.pdbx_seq_one_letter_code
_entity_poly.pdbx_strand_id
1 'polypeptide(L)'
;MTDQEKSLVMDNLDLVRNTIIGVISRNESVQGMGYDDLFQTGCEALCHAAMNYQAEKGASFRTFASLVIRNRLISHCRIINRLQSPLQYLEEPLHDAEGTTLGDTLVCSATDTQKIEELDTLRLLQDAKRNYKGITKKGIEALWMKCLGHSSTEIASYYGVMPNHISAWISRAGSKLRNDRRFSCL
;
A
#
# COMPACT_ATOMS: atom_id res chain seq x y z
N MET A 1 -1.91 33.11 18.32
CA MET A 1 -0.65 33.36 19.03
C MET A 1 -0.46 34.87 19.17
N THR A 2 -0.34 35.37 20.39
CA THR A 2 -0.12 36.80 20.71
C THR A 2 1.35 37.20 20.50
N ASP A 3 1.65 38.49 20.47
CA ASP A 3 3.05 38.94 20.32
C ASP A 3 3.91 38.61 21.54
N GLN A 4 3.31 38.58 22.74
CA GLN A 4 3.97 38.10 23.95
C GLN A 4 4.33 36.62 23.86
N GLU A 5 3.42 35.78 23.35
CA GLU A 5 3.69 34.36 23.12
C GLU A 5 4.80 34.15 22.07
N LYS A 6 4.83 34.96 21.00
CA LYS A 6 5.92 34.93 20.01
C LYS A 6 7.27 35.25 20.64
N SER A 7 7.34 36.29 21.48
CA SER A 7 8.58 36.63 22.20
C SER A 7 9.04 35.48 23.07
N LEU A 8 8.13 34.90 23.87
CA LEU A 8 8.43 33.75 24.73
C LEU A 8 9.01 32.57 23.94
N VAL A 9 8.48 32.28 22.75
CA VAL A 9 9.00 31.24 21.87
C VAL A 9 10.42 31.59 21.40
N MET A 10 10.61 32.79 20.84
CA MET A 10 11.90 33.22 20.30
C MET A 10 13.01 33.21 21.36
N ASP A 11 12.71 33.68 22.56
CA ASP A 11 13.67 33.77 23.68
C ASP A 11 14.06 32.41 24.27
N ASN A 12 13.35 31.33 23.90
CA ASN A 12 13.53 30.00 24.47
C ASN A 12 13.73 28.90 23.42
N LEU A 13 14.08 29.26 22.17
CA LEU A 13 14.40 28.28 21.12
C LEU A 13 15.58 27.36 21.49
N ASP A 14 16.49 27.82 22.33
CA ASP A 14 17.62 27.04 22.84
C ASP A 14 17.17 25.77 23.60
N LEU A 15 15.99 25.83 24.26
CA LEU A 15 15.42 24.69 24.98
C LEU A 15 15.14 23.51 24.07
N VAL A 16 14.70 23.76 22.84
CA VAL A 16 14.40 22.70 21.88
C VAL A 16 15.68 21.95 21.54
N ARG A 17 16.73 22.68 21.15
CA ARG A 17 18.05 22.12 20.83
C ARG A 17 18.63 21.33 22.01
N ASN A 18 18.62 21.91 23.21
CA ASN A 18 19.17 21.29 24.41
C ASN A 18 18.40 20.01 24.78
N THR A 19 17.08 20.01 24.63
CA THR A 19 16.25 18.84 24.93
C THR A 19 16.49 17.71 23.94
N ILE A 20 16.65 18.02 22.64
CA ILE A 20 16.97 17.01 21.62
C ILE A 20 18.32 16.36 21.93
N ILE A 21 19.37 17.16 22.18
CA ILE A 21 20.71 16.64 22.47
C ILE A 21 20.73 15.81 23.76
N GLY A 22 20.01 16.24 24.80
CA GLY A 22 20.07 15.62 26.12
C GLY A 22 19.14 14.42 26.33
N VAL A 23 18.10 14.25 25.50
CA VAL A 23 17.04 13.26 25.77
C VAL A 23 16.76 12.31 24.60
N ILE A 24 17.08 12.69 23.37
CA ILE A 24 16.66 11.95 22.18
C ILE A 24 17.87 11.34 21.47
N SER A 25 17.83 10.03 21.24
CA SER A 25 18.73 9.35 20.32
C SER A 25 18.27 9.57 18.89
N ARG A 26 19.00 10.41 18.15
CA ARG A 26 18.70 10.73 16.75
C ARG A 26 19.02 9.55 15.84
N ASN A 27 18.25 9.41 14.76
CA ASN A 27 18.57 8.49 13.69
C ASN A 27 18.15 9.09 12.34
N GLU A 28 19.13 9.62 11.60
CA GLU A 28 18.89 10.26 10.29
C GLU A 28 18.44 9.24 9.22
N SER A 29 18.64 7.94 9.41
CA SER A 29 18.18 6.92 8.47
C SER A 29 16.69 6.60 8.63
N VAL A 30 16.04 7.11 9.68
CA VAL A 30 14.63 6.85 9.99
C VAL A 30 13.84 8.14 9.79
N GLN A 31 12.86 8.10 8.89
CA GLN A 31 11.98 9.24 8.63
C GLN A 31 11.31 9.72 9.93
N GLY A 32 11.43 11.02 10.22
CA GLY A 32 10.87 11.64 11.42
C GLY A 32 11.79 11.63 12.65
N MET A 33 12.95 10.95 12.60
CA MET A 33 13.95 10.89 13.67
C MET A 33 15.21 11.72 13.34
N GLY A 34 15.22 12.39 12.19
CA GLY A 34 16.28 13.33 11.82
C GLY A 34 16.26 14.58 12.68
N TYR A 35 17.39 15.30 12.74
CA TYR A 35 17.51 16.48 13.59
C TYR A 35 16.46 17.55 13.26
N ASP A 36 16.22 17.84 11.98
CA ASP A 36 15.29 18.88 11.56
C ASP A 36 13.83 18.51 11.90
N ASP A 37 13.44 17.25 11.73
CA ASP A 37 12.12 16.75 12.10
C ASP A 37 11.87 16.88 13.61
N LEU A 38 12.86 16.50 14.42
CA LEU A 38 12.82 16.62 15.87
C LEU A 38 12.82 18.08 16.30
N PHE A 39 13.61 18.93 15.64
CA PHE A 39 13.65 20.36 15.91
C PHE A 39 12.31 21.02 15.63
N GLN A 40 11.69 20.74 14.48
CA GLN A 40 10.36 21.23 14.13
C GLN A 40 9.31 20.76 15.13
N THR A 41 9.30 19.47 15.48
CA THR A 41 8.38 18.90 16.48
C THR A 41 8.55 19.58 17.84
N GLY A 42 9.79 19.87 18.25
CA GLY A 42 10.07 20.59 19.48
C GLY A 42 9.66 22.06 19.43
N CYS A 43 9.81 22.74 18.28
CA CYS A 43 9.32 24.10 18.07
C CYS A 43 7.79 24.17 18.14
N GLU A 44 7.07 23.21 17.57
CA GLU A 44 5.61 23.11 17.73
C GLU A 44 5.23 22.95 19.21
N ALA A 45 5.96 22.12 19.95
CA ALA A 45 5.75 21.92 21.38
C ALA A 45 6.00 23.21 22.18
N LEU A 46 7.02 23.99 21.80
CA LEU A 46 7.35 25.26 22.43
C LEU A 46 6.26 26.32 22.15
N CYS A 47 5.77 26.41 20.91
CA CYS A 47 4.62 27.25 20.58
C CYS A 47 3.38 26.86 21.38
N HIS A 48 3.11 25.56 21.50
CA HIS A 48 2.02 25.04 22.33
C HIS A 48 2.22 25.39 23.81
N ALA A 49 3.44 25.31 24.33
CA ALA A 49 3.76 25.71 25.70
C ALA A 49 3.50 27.21 25.91
N ALA A 50 3.90 28.07 24.98
CA ALA A 50 3.68 29.51 25.07
C ALA A 50 2.18 29.86 25.14
N MET A 51 1.37 29.26 24.26
CA MET A 51 -0.08 29.49 24.21
C MET A 51 -0.84 28.99 25.45
N ASN A 52 -0.28 28.03 26.19
CA ASN A 52 -0.93 27.43 27.35
C ASN A 52 -0.26 27.80 28.69
N TYR A 53 0.73 28.70 28.67
CA TYR A 53 1.44 29.09 29.88
C TYR A 53 0.58 29.98 30.78
N GLN A 54 0.55 29.67 32.07
CA GLN A 54 -0.20 30.41 33.08
C GLN A 54 0.75 30.83 34.20
N ALA A 55 1.14 32.11 34.20
CA ALA A 55 2.11 32.66 35.17
C ALA A 55 1.64 32.52 36.63
N GLU A 56 0.31 32.53 36.87
CA GLU A 56 -0.28 32.39 38.21
C GLU A 56 0.00 31.05 38.88
N LYS A 57 0.38 30.01 38.12
CA LYS A 57 0.69 28.68 38.65
C LYS A 57 2.10 28.57 39.27
N GLY A 58 2.86 29.66 39.31
CA GLY A 58 4.12 29.78 40.06
C GLY A 58 5.36 29.12 39.44
N ALA A 59 5.21 28.33 38.37
CA ALA A 59 6.34 27.76 37.64
C ALA A 59 6.88 28.74 36.59
N SER A 60 8.21 28.79 36.42
CA SER A 60 8.82 29.56 35.32
C SER A 60 8.41 28.98 33.97
N PHE A 61 8.27 29.83 32.95
CA PHE A 61 7.97 29.38 31.59
C PHE A 61 8.97 28.33 31.11
N ARG A 62 10.27 28.57 31.35
CA ARG A 62 11.35 27.66 30.95
C ARG A 62 11.17 26.26 31.55
N THR A 63 10.81 26.17 32.83
CA THR A 63 10.54 24.89 33.51
C THR A 63 9.36 24.17 32.87
N PHE A 64 8.25 24.89 32.63
CA PHE A 64 7.05 24.34 32.02
C PHE A 64 7.29 23.88 30.57
N ALA A 65 7.89 24.76 29.75
CA ALA A 65 8.19 24.49 28.35
C ALA A 65 9.12 23.30 28.17
N SER A 66 10.16 23.18 29.01
CA SER A 66 11.09 22.04 28.97
C SER A 66 10.36 20.69 29.13
N LEU A 67 9.37 20.63 30.03
CA LEU A 67 8.57 19.42 30.23
C LEU A 67 7.68 19.13 29.03
N VAL A 68 7.01 20.15 28.49
CA VAL A 68 6.12 20.02 27.32
C VAL A 68 6.91 19.56 26.09
N ILE A 69 8.06 20.18 25.80
CA ILE A 69 8.95 19.81 24.70
C ILE A 69 9.42 18.37 24.85
N ARG A 70 9.95 18.01 26.03
CA ARG A 70 10.42 16.65 26.32
C ARG A 70 9.34 15.61 26.08
N ASN A 71 8.15 15.83 26.64
CA ASN A 71 7.05 14.88 26.53
C ASN A 71 6.56 14.74 25.09
N ARG A 72 6.49 15.85 24.34
CA ARG A 72 6.11 15.83 22.92
C ARG A 72 7.12 15.06 22.07
N LEU A 73 8.41 15.30 22.24
CA LEU A 73 9.48 14.59 21.52
C LEU A 73 9.48 13.09 21.83
N ILE A 74 9.35 12.70 23.09
CA ILE A 74 9.28 11.28 23.48
C ILE A 74 8.05 10.61 22.84
N SER A 75 6.91 11.29 22.87
CA SER A 75 5.67 10.77 22.28
C SER A 75 5.79 10.60 20.77
N HIS A 76 6.41 11.56 20.09
CA HIS A 76 6.73 11.50 18.67
C HIS A 76 7.63 10.31 18.33
N CYS A 77 8.74 10.14 19.05
CA CYS A 77 9.65 9.01 18.87
C CYS A 77 8.94 7.66 19.08
N ARG A 78 8.04 7.56 20.07
CA ARG A 78 7.24 6.35 20.30
C ARG A 78 6.31 6.05 19.13
N ILE A 79 5.67 7.06 18.55
CA ILE A 79 4.81 6.89 17.38
C ILE A 79 5.64 6.39 16.21
N ILE A 80 6.79 7.01 15.93
CA ILE A 80 7.67 6.58 14.84
C ILE A 80 8.14 5.15 15.05
N ASN A 81 8.66 4.81 16.23
CA ASN A 81 9.13 3.45 16.51
C ASN A 81 8.01 2.42 16.36
N ARG A 82 6.76 2.76 16.74
CA ARG A 82 5.61 1.88 16.53
C ARG A 82 5.28 1.69 15.05
N LEU A 83 5.38 2.76 14.26
CA LEU A 83 5.14 2.72 12.81
C LEU A 83 6.27 2.00 12.07
N GLN A 84 7.50 2.07 12.57
CA GLN A 84 8.69 1.47 11.97
C GLN A 84 8.84 -0.02 12.31
N SER A 85 8.44 -0.45 13.52
CA SER A 85 8.59 -1.85 13.95
C SER A 85 8.03 -2.93 13.00
N PRO A 86 6.90 -2.73 12.29
CA PRO A 86 6.41 -3.73 11.34
C PRO A 86 6.93 -3.53 9.91
N LEU A 87 7.71 -2.48 9.62
CA LEU A 87 8.19 -2.21 8.27
C LEU A 87 9.43 -3.06 7.99
N GLN A 88 9.38 -3.80 6.89
CA GLN A 88 10.57 -4.35 6.25
C GLN A 88 10.82 -3.57 4.97
N TYR A 89 12.05 -3.14 4.77
CA TYR A 89 12.42 -2.37 3.59
C TYR A 89 12.71 -3.33 2.43
N LEU A 90 12.35 -2.93 1.21
CA LEU A 90 12.62 -3.74 0.02
C LEU A 90 14.12 -4.00 -0.17
N GLU A 91 14.96 -3.04 0.23
CA GLU A 91 16.43 -3.14 0.14
C GLU A 91 17.05 -3.93 1.31
N GLU A 92 16.24 -4.43 2.25
CA GLU A 92 16.75 -5.18 3.40
C GLU A 92 17.39 -6.50 2.92
N PRO A 93 18.66 -6.77 3.25
CA PRO A 93 19.35 -7.98 2.83
C PRO A 93 18.70 -9.22 3.46
N LEU A 94 18.51 -10.26 2.65
CA LEU A 94 18.12 -11.56 3.14
C LEU A 94 19.32 -12.25 3.80
N HIS A 95 19.08 -12.87 4.96
CA HIS A 95 20.13 -13.48 5.76
C HIS A 95 20.75 -14.73 5.10
N ASP A 96 20.05 -15.27 4.12
CA ASP A 96 20.22 -16.59 3.53
C ASP A 96 20.70 -16.55 2.06
N ALA A 97 20.85 -15.37 1.45
CA ALA A 97 21.39 -15.24 0.09
C ALA A 97 22.21 -13.95 -0.09
N GLU A 98 23.52 -14.10 -0.31
CA GLU A 98 24.41 -12.97 -0.60
C GLU A 98 23.89 -12.14 -1.78
N GLY A 99 23.69 -10.84 -1.55
CA GLY A 99 23.28 -9.87 -2.56
C GLY A 99 21.79 -9.89 -2.92
N THR A 100 20.95 -10.66 -2.22
CA THR A 100 19.50 -10.70 -2.46
C THR A 100 18.78 -9.86 -1.40
N THR A 101 17.88 -8.99 -1.85
CA THR A 101 17.07 -8.12 -0.99
C THR A 101 15.64 -8.66 -0.86
N LEU A 102 14.90 -8.21 0.14
CA LEU A 102 13.50 -8.58 0.29
C LEU A 102 12.68 -8.28 -0.98
N GLY A 103 12.99 -7.19 -1.67
CA GLY A 103 12.36 -6.82 -2.94
C GLY A 103 12.55 -7.85 -4.05
N ASP A 104 13.68 -8.55 -4.08
CA ASP A 104 13.96 -9.59 -5.07
C ASP A 104 13.11 -10.84 -4.86
N THR A 105 12.56 -11.04 -3.65
CA THR A 105 11.62 -12.14 -3.36
C THR A 105 10.20 -11.87 -3.81
N LEU A 106 9.88 -10.60 -4.12
CA LEU A 106 8.57 -10.24 -4.64
C LEU A 106 8.48 -10.69 -6.10
N VAL A 107 8.12 -11.96 -6.29
CA VAL A 107 7.81 -12.50 -7.59
C VAL A 107 6.65 -11.69 -8.17
N CYS A 108 6.91 -10.96 -9.25
CA CYS A 108 5.86 -10.38 -10.08
C CYS A 108 5.05 -11.56 -10.65
N SER A 109 3.90 -11.85 -10.06
CA SER A 109 3.08 -13.02 -10.39
C SER A 109 2.60 -13.04 -11.85
N ALA A 110 2.71 -11.92 -12.56
CA ALA A 110 2.53 -11.84 -14.01
C ALA A 110 3.77 -12.38 -14.75
N THR A 111 4.07 -13.66 -14.57
CA THR A 111 5.09 -14.34 -15.38
C THR A 111 4.69 -14.27 -16.85
N ASP A 112 5.65 -13.96 -17.74
CA ASP A 112 5.41 -13.92 -19.18
C ASP A 112 4.86 -15.25 -19.71
N THR A 113 5.11 -16.37 -19.01
CA THR A 113 4.50 -17.68 -19.27
C THR A 113 2.99 -17.69 -19.12
N GLN A 114 2.41 -17.03 -18.10
CA GLN A 114 0.94 -16.92 -17.98
C GLN A 114 0.34 -16.12 -19.13
N LYS A 115 0.99 -15.03 -19.55
CA LYS A 115 0.53 -14.22 -20.69
C LYS A 115 0.61 -14.98 -22.02
N ILE A 116 1.63 -15.83 -22.20
CA ILE A 116 1.79 -16.68 -23.39
C ILE A 116 0.69 -17.75 -23.42
N GLU A 117 0.42 -18.41 -22.29
CA GLU A 117 -0.66 -19.41 -22.16
C GLU A 117 -2.05 -18.79 -22.38
N GLU A 118 -2.29 -17.57 -21.89
CA GLU A 118 -3.53 -16.82 -22.13
C GLU A 118 -3.70 -16.44 -23.61
N LEU A 119 -2.62 -16.08 -24.32
CA LEU A 119 -2.69 -15.76 -25.74
C LEU A 119 -2.98 -17.00 -26.61
N ASP A 120 -2.37 -18.14 -26.29
CA ASP A 120 -2.57 -19.39 -27.02
C ASP A 120 -3.96 -19.98 -26.75
N THR A 121 -4.48 -19.88 -25.53
CA THR A 121 -5.86 -20.27 -25.21
C THR A 121 -6.90 -19.41 -25.94
N LEU A 122 -6.67 -18.08 -26.07
CA LEU A 122 -7.54 -17.20 -26.85
C LEU A 122 -7.58 -17.58 -28.33
N ARG A 123 -6.42 -17.91 -28.93
CA ARG A 123 -6.32 -18.39 -30.32
C ARG A 123 -7.06 -19.71 -30.53
N LEU A 124 -6.84 -20.66 -29.62
CA LEU A 124 -7.48 -21.98 -29.65
C LEU A 124 -9.02 -21.87 -29.61
N LEU A 125 -9.56 -21.00 -28.74
CA LEU A 125 -11.00 -20.75 -28.65
C LEU A 125 -11.55 -20.10 -29.93
N GLN A 126 -10.79 -19.20 -30.56
CA GLN A 126 -11.17 -18.55 -31.80
C GLN A 126 -11.25 -19.54 -32.98
N ASP A 127 -10.33 -20.48 -33.06
CA ASP A 127 -10.35 -21.56 -34.06
C ASP A 127 -11.46 -22.58 -33.77
N ALA A 128 -11.68 -22.93 -32.50
CA ALA A 128 -12.79 -23.78 -32.09
C ALA A 128 -14.13 -23.17 -32.50
N LYS A 129 -14.33 -21.86 -32.30
CA LYS A 129 -15.57 -21.13 -32.65
C LYS A 129 -16.00 -21.34 -34.11
N ARG A 130 -15.06 -21.51 -35.05
CA ARG A 130 -15.36 -21.73 -36.48
C ARG A 130 -16.05 -23.07 -36.74
N ASN A 131 -15.85 -24.04 -35.85
CA ASN A 131 -16.28 -25.44 -36.02
C ASN A 131 -17.60 -25.77 -35.32
N TYR A 132 -18.10 -24.89 -34.45
CA TYR A 132 -19.36 -25.11 -33.72
C TYR A 132 -20.43 -24.10 -34.12
N LYS A 133 -21.70 -24.48 -33.95
CA LYS A 133 -22.88 -23.66 -34.26
C LYS A 133 -23.82 -23.60 -33.06
N GLY A 134 -24.77 -22.65 -33.11
CA GLY A 134 -25.83 -22.51 -32.12
C GLY A 134 -25.31 -22.21 -30.70
N ILE A 135 -25.96 -22.78 -29.69
CA ILE A 135 -25.67 -22.53 -28.27
C ILE A 135 -24.22 -22.90 -27.90
N THR A 136 -23.67 -23.95 -28.50
CA THR A 136 -22.27 -24.36 -28.26
C THR A 136 -21.30 -23.29 -28.74
N LYS A 137 -21.55 -22.66 -29.90
CA LYS A 137 -20.74 -21.53 -30.40
C LYS A 137 -20.80 -20.34 -29.45
N LYS A 138 -22.00 -19.99 -28.97
CA LYS A 138 -22.18 -18.91 -27.98
C LYS A 138 -21.45 -19.20 -26.66
N GLY A 139 -21.39 -20.46 -26.23
CA GLY A 139 -20.63 -20.87 -25.06
C GLY A 139 -19.11 -20.75 -25.23
N ILE A 140 -18.58 -21.07 -26.41
CA ILE A 140 -17.15 -20.88 -26.74
C ILE A 140 -16.82 -19.38 -26.80
N GLU A 141 -17.71 -18.58 -27.36
CA GLU A 141 -17.56 -17.12 -27.42
C GLU A 141 -17.62 -16.48 -26.04
N ALA A 142 -18.51 -16.95 -25.16
CA ALA A 142 -18.55 -16.53 -23.76
C ALA A 142 -17.29 -16.94 -22.98
N LEU A 143 -16.71 -18.13 -23.26
CA LEU A 143 -15.41 -18.54 -22.72
C LEU A 143 -14.28 -17.61 -23.18
N TRP A 144 -14.26 -17.24 -24.46
CA TRP A 144 -13.28 -16.29 -25.00
C TRP A 144 -13.40 -14.91 -24.34
N MET A 145 -14.61 -14.39 -24.16
CA MET A 145 -14.85 -13.12 -23.46
C MET A 145 -14.42 -13.18 -21.98
N LYS A 146 -14.60 -14.33 -21.32
CA LYS A 146 -14.11 -14.56 -19.96
C LYS A 146 -12.58 -14.48 -19.88
N CYS A 147 -11.87 -15.05 -20.84
CA CYS A 147 -10.40 -14.96 -20.93
C CYS A 147 -9.91 -13.52 -21.18
N LEU A 148 -10.74 -12.66 -21.79
CA LEU A 148 -10.46 -11.22 -21.90
C LEU A 148 -10.82 -10.40 -20.65
N GLY A 149 -11.29 -11.05 -19.58
CA GLY A 149 -11.64 -10.39 -18.31
C GLY A 149 -13.09 -9.95 -18.18
N HIS A 150 -13.97 -10.26 -19.14
CA HIS A 150 -15.39 -9.91 -19.01
C HIS A 150 -16.11 -10.76 -17.96
N SER A 151 -16.95 -10.10 -17.17
CA SER A 151 -17.83 -10.74 -16.21
C SER A 151 -19.01 -11.45 -16.88
N SER A 152 -19.61 -12.42 -16.18
CA SER A 152 -20.80 -13.12 -16.69
C SER A 152 -21.99 -12.17 -16.93
N THR A 153 -22.09 -11.08 -16.18
CA THR A 153 -23.17 -10.08 -16.30
C THR A 153 -23.01 -9.23 -17.55
N GLU A 154 -21.79 -8.78 -17.86
CA GLU A 154 -21.49 -8.03 -19.09
C GLU A 154 -21.74 -8.87 -20.34
N ILE A 155 -21.31 -10.14 -20.32
CA ILE A 155 -21.55 -11.08 -21.43
C ILE A 155 -23.05 -11.30 -21.61
N ALA A 156 -23.81 -11.46 -20.52
CA ALA A 156 -25.25 -11.65 -20.57
C ALA A 156 -25.98 -10.44 -21.15
N SER A 157 -25.55 -9.23 -20.75
CA SER A 157 -26.05 -7.96 -21.31
C SER A 157 -25.78 -7.86 -22.81
N TYR A 158 -24.56 -8.20 -23.27
CA TYR A 158 -24.20 -8.23 -24.68
C TYR A 158 -25.11 -9.15 -25.51
N TYR A 159 -25.51 -10.31 -24.97
CA TYR A 159 -26.39 -11.26 -25.64
C TYR A 159 -27.89 -11.02 -25.39
N GLY A 160 -28.27 -10.04 -24.55
CA GLY A 160 -29.66 -9.78 -24.17
C GLY A 160 -30.32 -10.94 -23.41
N VAL A 161 -29.56 -11.65 -22.58
CA VAL A 161 -30.03 -12.81 -21.79
C VAL A 161 -29.72 -12.67 -20.31
N MET A 162 -30.29 -13.54 -19.48
CA MET A 162 -29.95 -13.61 -18.06
C MET A 162 -28.57 -14.27 -17.83
N PRO A 163 -27.78 -13.84 -16.82
CA PRO A 163 -26.45 -14.40 -16.52
C PRO A 163 -26.38 -15.92 -16.37
N ASN A 164 -27.47 -16.54 -15.88
CA ASN A 164 -27.57 -17.99 -15.73
C ASN A 164 -27.44 -18.76 -17.06
N HIS A 165 -27.87 -18.15 -18.18
CA HIS A 165 -27.70 -18.75 -19.51
C HIS A 165 -26.23 -18.81 -19.92
N ILE A 166 -25.41 -17.83 -19.53
CA ILE A 166 -23.99 -17.79 -19.86
C ILE A 166 -23.27 -18.99 -19.23
N SER A 167 -23.50 -19.24 -17.94
CA SER A 167 -22.94 -20.42 -17.25
C SER A 167 -23.37 -21.74 -17.90
N ALA A 168 -24.64 -21.85 -18.30
CA ALA A 168 -25.16 -23.04 -18.97
C ALA A 168 -24.52 -23.25 -20.36
N TRP A 169 -24.36 -22.18 -21.14
CA TRP A 169 -23.72 -22.23 -22.46
C TRP A 169 -22.24 -22.60 -22.36
N ILE A 170 -21.52 -22.01 -21.40
CA ILE A 170 -20.12 -22.32 -21.11
C ILE A 170 -19.96 -23.79 -20.73
N SER A 171 -20.80 -24.31 -19.83
CA SER A 171 -20.76 -25.72 -19.42
C SER A 171 -20.99 -26.67 -20.61
N ARG A 172 -21.97 -26.36 -21.46
CA ARG A 172 -22.24 -27.12 -22.69
C ARG A 172 -21.09 -27.06 -23.69
N ALA A 173 -20.48 -25.89 -23.87
CA ALA A 173 -19.30 -25.72 -24.71
C ALA A 173 -18.11 -26.52 -24.19
N GLY A 174 -17.80 -26.42 -22.89
CA GLY A 174 -16.71 -27.18 -22.26
C GLY A 174 -16.90 -28.70 -22.39
N SER A 175 -18.13 -29.20 -22.23
CA SER A 175 -18.42 -30.62 -22.47
C SER A 175 -18.18 -31.05 -23.93
N LYS A 176 -18.49 -30.18 -24.90
CA LYS A 176 -18.25 -30.48 -26.32
C LYS A 176 -16.77 -30.40 -26.71
N LEU A 177 -16.03 -29.45 -26.15
CA LEU A 177 -14.59 -29.31 -26.39
C LEU A 177 -13.82 -30.50 -25.82
N ARG A 178 -14.11 -30.93 -24.58
CA ARG A 178 -13.45 -32.10 -23.95
C ARG A 178 -13.65 -33.41 -24.71
N ASN A 179 -14.77 -33.55 -25.42
CA ASN A 179 -15.10 -34.74 -26.20
C ASN A 179 -14.66 -34.65 -27.67
N ASP A 180 -14.07 -33.54 -28.10
CA ASP A 180 -13.59 -33.36 -29.47
C ASP A 180 -12.12 -33.79 -29.54
N ARG A 181 -11.82 -34.73 -30.44
CA ARG A 181 -10.49 -35.32 -30.62
C ARG A 181 -9.41 -34.29 -30.95
N ARG A 182 -9.79 -33.13 -31.49
CA ARG A 182 -8.86 -32.02 -31.79
C ARG A 182 -8.30 -31.35 -30.54
N PHE A 183 -9.00 -31.48 -29.40
CA PHE A 183 -8.62 -30.87 -28.12
C PHE A 183 -8.36 -31.93 -27.04
N SER A 184 -8.54 -33.22 -27.33
CA SER A 184 -8.33 -34.32 -26.36
C SER A 184 -6.87 -34.82 -26.27
N CYS A 185 -5.97 -34.27 -27.09
CA CYS A 185 -4.54 -34.62 -27.12
C CYS A 185 -3.62 -33.42 -26.83
N LEU A 186 -4.21 -32.28 -26.42
CA LEU A 186 -3.50 -31.16 -25.80
C LEU A 186 -3.44 -31.42 -24.29
#